data_AF-A0A960IDB8-F1
#
_entry.id   AF-A0A960IDB8-F1
#
_cell.length_a   1.000
_cell.length_b   1.000
_cell.length_c   1.000
_cell.angle_alpha   90.00
_cell.angle_beta   90.00
_cell.angle_gamma   90.00
#
_symmetry.space_group_name_H-M   'P 1'
#
loop_
_entity.id
_entity.type
_entity.pdbx_description
1 polymer ?
#
loop_
_entity_poly.entity_id
_entity_poly.type
_entity_poly.pdbx_seq_one_letter_code
_entity_poly.pdbx_strand_id
1 'polypeptide(L)' 'MALICHCEGVRDRTIVKAIHRGASTLAEVQAACGAATRCGGCEPAVLDLIARHAADAPASVVTVRPAFG' A
#
# COMPACT_ATOMS: atom_id res chain seq x y z
N MET A 1 -13.24 7.80 5.21
CA MET A 1 -12.20 8.00 6.24
C MET A 1 -12.33 6.94 7.33
N ALA A 2 -12.07 5.69 6.96
CA ALA A 2 -12.10 4.52 7.85
C ALA A 2 -10.70 4.24 8.44
N LEU A 3 -10.66 3.73 9.67
CA LEU A 3 -9.44 3.18 10.27
C LEU A 3 -9.20 1.79 9.66
N ILE A 4 -8.04 1.60 9.03
CA ILE A 4 -7.67 0.34 8.36
C ILE A 4 -6.75 -0.48 9.26
N CYS A 5 -5.69 0.14 9.79
CA CYS A 5 -4.77 -0.51 10.72
C CYS A 5 -4.97 0.06 12.13
N HIS A 6 -5.42 -0.76 13.07
CA HIS A 6 -5.53 -0.34 14.46
C HIS A 6 -4.18 -0.31 15.19
N CYS A 7 -3.24 -1.20 14.84
CA CYS A 7 -1.93 -1.26 15.50
C CYS A 7 -1.10 0.00 15.27
N GLU A 8 -1.08 0.49 14.03
CA GLU A 8 -0.27 1.64 13.61
C GLU A 8 -1.12 2.91 13.40
N GLY A 9 -2.42 2.87 13.73
CA GLY A 9 -3.32 4.02 13.60
C GLY A 9 -3.53 4.51 12.15
N VAL A 10 -3.36 3.62 11.15
CA VAL A 10 -3.41 4.00 9.73
C VAL A 10 -4.84 4.03 9.21
N ARG A 11 -5.20 5.13 8.54
CA ARG A 11 -6.50 5.33 7.90
C ARG A 11 -6.42 5.11 6.39
N ASP A 12 -7.56 4.80 5.77
CA ASP A 12 -7.75 4.68 4.32
C ASP A 12 -7.06 5.79 3.52
N ARG A 13 -7.26 7.07 3.90
CA ARG A 13 -6.66 8.23 3.24
C ARG A 13 -5.13 8.23 3.23
N THR A 14 -4.50 7.63 4.24
CA THR A 14 -3.04 7.59 4.35
C THR A 14 -2.50 6.57 3.35
N ILE A 15 -3.16 5.42 3.23
CA ILE A 15 -2.82 4.37 2.26
C ILE A 15 -3.05 4.90 0.84
N VAL A 16 -4.21 5.51 0.58
CA VAL A 16 -4.52 6.11 -0.74
C VAL A 16 -3.51 7.20 -1.11
N LYS A 17 -3.09 8.03 -0.16
CA LYS A 17 -2.02 9.03 -0.38
C LYS A 17 -0.67 8.38 -0.69
N ALA A 18 -0.34 7.25 -0.07
CA ALA A 18 0.86 6.49 -0.42
C ALA A 18 0.76 5.93 -1.84
N ILE A 19 -0.42 5.41 -2.24
CA ILE A 19 -0.66 4.89 -3.58
C ILE A 19 -0.51 6.00 -4.64
N HIS A 20 -1.12 7.16 -4.43
CA HIS A 20 -0.94 8.32 -5.32
C HIS A 20 0.50 8.84 -5.39
N ARG A 21 1.34 8.50 -4.40
CA ARG A 21 2.78 8.82 -4.41
C ARG A 21 3.63 7.74 -5.11
N GLY A 22 3.00 6.68 -5.62
CA GLY A 22 3.65 5.60 -6.37
C GLY A 22 3.69 4.25 -5.67
N ALA A 23 3.13 4.10 -4.46
CA ALA A 23 3.06 2.79 -3.82
C ALA A 23 2.05 1.89 -4.55
N SER A 24 2.53 0.80 -5.11
CA SER A 24 1.77 -0.16 -5.92
C SER A 24 1.80 -1.58 -5.34
N THR A 25 2.63 -1.80 -4.33
CA THR A 25 2.79 -3.10 -3.66
C THR A 25 2.55 -2.99 -2.16
N LEU A 26 2.25 -4.13 -1.53
CA LEU A 26 2.09 -4.20 -0.07
C LEU A 26 3.36 -3.73 0.66
N ALA A 27 4.53 -4.13 0.16
CA ALA A 27 5.83 -3.74 0.73
C ALA A 27 6.06 -2.22 0.68
N GLU A 28 5.69 -1.57 -0.43
CA GLU A 28 5.79 -0.11 -0.56
C GLU A 28 4.81 0.61 0.37
N VAL A 29 3.59 0.10 0.54
CA VAL A 29 2.63 0.66 1.50
C VAL A 29 3.09 0.46 2.95
N GLN A 30 3.63 -0.72 3.27
CA GLN A 30 4.26 -1.02 4.56
C GLN A 30 5.40 -0.03 4.85
N ALA A 31 6.29 0.20 3.89
CA ALA A 31 7.39 1.15 4.02
C ALA A 31 6.90 2.61 4.15
N ALA A 32 5.82 2.98 3.46
CA ALA A 32 5.31 4.34 3.45
C ALA A 32 4.51 4.73 4.70
N CYS A 33 3.75 3.79 5.30
CA CYS A 33 2.87 4.12 6.42
C CYS A 33 2.78 3.05 7.53
N GLY A 34 3.53 1.96 7.45
CA GLY A 34 3.59 0.93 8.50
C GLY A 34 2.38 -0.01 8.57
N ALA A 35 1.34 0.19 7.76
CA ALA A 35 0.18 -0.70 7.75
C ALA A 35 0.60 -2.15 7.44
N ALA A 36 -0.03 -3.13 8.09
CA ALA A 36 0.29 -4.56 7.95
C ALA A 36 1.71 -4.99 8.38
N THR A 37 2.42 -4.22 9.21
CA THR A 37 3.75 -4.61 9.74
C THR A 37 3.71 -5.24 11.15
N ARG A 38 2.55 -5.17 11.83
CA ARG A 38 2.35 -5.71 13.19
C ARG A 38 1.56 -7.01 13.15
N CYS A 39 0.26 -6.96 13.46
CA CYS A 39 -0.58 -8.16 13.56
C CYS A 39 -1.02 -8.75 12.21
N GLY A 40 -0.80 -8.06 11.09
CA GLY A 40 -1.23 -8.49 9.75
C GLY A 40 -2.75 -8.41 9.47
N GLY A 41 -3.61 -8.23 10.48
CA GLY A 41 -5.07 -8.32 10.30
C GLY A 41 -5.70 -7.30 9.33
N CYS A 42 -4.99 -6.21 9.03
CA CYS A 42 -5.43 -5.20 8.04
C CYS A 42 -4.92 -5.45 6.62
N GLU A 43 -4.04 -6.43 6.41
CA GLU A 43 -3.44 -6.75 5.12
C GLU A 43 -4.45 -6.94 3.97
N PRO A 44 -5.53 -7.73 4.11
CA PRO A 44 -6.50 -7.89 3.00
C PRO A 44 -7.18 -6.56 2.62
N ALA A 45 -7.43 -5.68 3.58
CA ALA A 45 -8.00 -4.36 3.32
C ALA A 45 -6.99 -3.43 2.63
N VAL A 46 -5.70 -3.54 2.97
CA VAL A 46 -4.63 -2.81 2.29
C VAL A 46 -4.50 -3.26 0.84
N LEU A 47 -4.51 -4.57 0.58
CA LEU A 47 -4.43 -5.13 -0.77
C LEU A 47 -5.64 -4.73 -1.64
N ASP A 48 -6.84 -4.75 -1.07
CA ASP A 48 -8.05 -4.27 -1.75
C ASP A 48 -7.96 -2.77 -2.12
N LEU A 49 -7.42 -1.93 -1.24
CA LEU A 49 -7.16 -0.52 -1.55
C LEU A 49 -6.14 -0.37 -2.69
N ILE A 50 -5.05 -1.13 -2.68
CA ILE A 50 -4.05 -1.12 -3.77
C ILE A 50 -4.72 -1.52 -5.09
N ALA A 51 -5.45 -2.64 -5.11
CA ALA A 51 -6.09 -3.16 -6.31
C ALA A 51 -7.10 -2.17 -6.92
N ARG A 52 -7.91 -1.51 -6.08
CA ARG A 52 -8.89 -0.50 -6.53
C ARG A 52 -8.24 0.73 -7.16
N HIS A 53 -7.05 1.10 -6.72
CA HIS A 53 -6.34 2.30 -7.20
C HIS A 53 -5.26 1.98 -8.24
N ALA A 54 -4.89 0.72 -8.44
CA ALA A 54 -3.96 0.29 -9.50
C ALA A 54 -4.51 0.56 -10.91
N ALA A 55 -5.84 0.57 -11.08
CA ALA A 55 -6.48 0.94 -12.34
C ALA A 55 -6.42 2.45 -12.64
N ASP A 56 -6.05 3.29 -11.66
CA ASP A 56 -5.97 4.75 -11.74
C ASP A 56 -4.52 5.27 -11.80
N ALA A 57 -3.51 4.38 -11.72
CA ALA A 57 -2.11 4.76 -11.70
C ALA A 57 -1.55 4.95 -13.13
N PRO A 58 -0.89 6.08 -13.46
CA PRO A 58 -0.21 6.25 -14.74
C PRO A 58 0.96 5.26 -14.86
N ALA A 59 0.89 4.42 -15.89
CA ALA A 59 1.80 3.32 -16.20
C ALA A 59 3.21 3.75 -16.66
N SER A 60 3.98 4.47 -15.84
CA SER A 60 5.35 4.90 -16.21
C SER A 60 6.48 4.42 -15.30
N VAL A 61 6.23 3.55 -14.31
CA VAL A 61 7.31 2.93 -13.51
C VAL A 61 7.19 1.41 -13.57
N VAL A 62 7.42 0.85 -14.76
CA VAL A 62 7.78 -0.56 -14.89
C VAL A 62 9.19 -0.64 -15.45
N THR A 63 10.16 -0.57 -14.54
CA THR A 63 11.45 -1.24 -14.74
C THR A 63 11.76 -2.02 -13.48
N VAL A 64 10.96 -3.04 -13.21
CA VAL A 64 11.33 -4.06 -12.21
C VAL A 64 12.48 -4.85 -12.81
N ARG A 65 13.71 -4.53 -12.41
CA ARG A 65 14.83 -5.48 -12.49
C ARG A 65 14.77 -6.35 -11.23
N PRO A 66 14.47 -7.65 -11.30
CA PRO A 66 14.75 -8.53 -10.19
C PRO A 66 16.28 -8.69 -10.09
N ALA A 67 16.89 -8.08 -9.07
CA ALA A 67 18.22 -8.47 -8.63
C ALA A 67 18.05 -9.60 -7.61
N PHE A 68 17.93 -10.84 -8.10
CA PHE A 68 18.27 -11.99 -7.28
C PHE A 68 19.79 -12.19 -7.41
N GLY A 69 20.48 -12.03 -6.30
CA GLY A 69 21.85 -12.53 -6.09
C GLY A 69 21.80 -13.91 -5.44
#